data_AF-A0A0D3BF84-F1
#
_entry.id   AF-A0A0D3BF84-F1
#
_cell.length_a   1.000
_cell.length_b   1.000
_cell.length_c   1.000
_cell.angle_alpha   90.00
_cell.angle_beta   90.00
_cell.angle_gamma   90.00
#
_symmetry.space_group_name_H-M   'P 1'
#
loop_
_entity.id
_entity.type
_entity.pdbx_description
1 polymer ?
#
loop_
_entity_poly.entity_id
_entity_poly.type
_entity_poly.pdbx_seq_one_letter_code
_entity_poly.pdbx_strand_id
1 'polypeptide(L)' 'MMADAQKKNCPHKIPIKGSYCVPTKCLDMCKKQHGTLGSCSEEKGFCNCACK' A
#
# COMPACT_ATOMS: atom_id res chain seq x y z
N MET A 1 4.74 21.36 -8.53
CA MET A 1 5.45 20.83 -7.35
C MET A 1 4.81 19.50 -6.97
N MET A 2 5.64 18.47 -6.78
CA MET A 2 5.36 17.08 -6.31
C MET A 2 4.57 16.19 -7.31
N ALA A 3 4.93 14.96 -7.65
CA ALA A 3 5.69 13.95 -6.90
C ALA A 3 6.48 13.03 -7.88
N ASP A 4 7.76 13.32 -8.06
CA ASP A 4 8.74 12.38 -8.57
C ASP A 4 9.20 11.51 -7.37
N ALA A 5 8.45 10.45 -7.05
CA ALA A 5 8.78 9.58 -5.91
C ALA A 5 8.22 8.14 -5.98
N GLN A 6 7.76 7.68 -7.15
CA GLN A 6 7.16 6.33 -7.25
C GLN A 6 8.15 5.23 -7.67
N LYS A 7 9.46 5.53 -7.70
CA LYS A 7 10.48 4.61 -8.19
C LYS A 7 11.46 4.28 -7.06
N LYS A 8 11.19 3.20 -6.32
CA LYS A 8 12.04 2.54 -5.29
C LYS A 8 11.95 3.04 -3.83
N ASN A 9 10.76 3.34 -3.28
CA ASN A 9 10.64 3.36 -1.82
C ASN A 9 9.74 2.21 -1.34
N CYS A 10 10.39 1.31 -0.64
CA CYS A 10 9.84 0.15 0.02
C CYS A 10 9.84 0.43 1.52
N PRO A 11 8.73 0.21 2.26
CA PRO A 11 7.45 -0.34 1.82
C PRO A 11 6.63 0.61 0.93
N HIS A 12 5.86 0.05 -0.01
CA HIS A 12 4.95 0.84 -0.86
C HIS A 12 3.69 1.19 -0.08
N LYS A 13 3.38 2.47 0.07
CA LYS A 13 2.18 2.93 0.77
C LYS A 13 1.09 3.28 -0.24
N ILE A 14 0.03 2.48 -0.28
CA ILE A 14 -1.12 2.65 -1.17
C ILE A 14 -2.24 3.36 -0.39
N PRO A 15 -2.73 4.52 -0.87
CA PRO A 15 -3.92 5.14 -0.30
C PRO A 15 -5.16 4.30 -0.62
N ILE A 16 -5.99 4.03 0.39
CA ILE A 16 -7.21 3.25 0.26
C ILE A 16 -8.41 4.20 0.33
N LYS A 17 -9.29 4.14 -0.68
CA LYS A 17 -10.58 4.85 -0.60
C LYS A 17 -11.51 4.11 0.37
N GLY A 18 -11.55 4.59 1.61
CA GLY A 18 -12.43 4.10 2.67
C GLY A 18 -11.89 4.47 4.05
N SER A 19 -12.79 4.65 5.03
CA SER A 19 -12.38 5.00 6.40
C SER A 19 -11.64 3.88 7.14
N TYR A 20 -11.71 2.65 6.63
CA TYR A 20 -11.10 1.47 7.24
C TYR A 20 -10.20 0.75 6.22
N CYS A 21 -9.04 0.33 6.68
CA CYS A 21 -8.21 -0.57 5.91
C CYS A 21 -8.75 -2.00 6.01
N VAL A 22 -8.96 -2.63 4.86
CA VAL A 22 -9.35 -4.04 4.77
C VAL A 22 -8.10 -4.87 4.49
N PRO A 23 -7.65 -5.74 5.41
CA PRO A 23 -6.40 -6.48 5.26
C PRO A 23 -6.35 -7.29 3.98
N THR A 24 -7.42 -8.01 3.65
CA THR A 24 -7.53 -8.82 2.43
C THR A 24 -7.48 -7.98 1.15
N LYS A 25 -8.11 -6.80 1.14
CA LYS A 25 -8.11 -5.91 -0.01
C LYS A 25 -6.76 -5.21 -0.18
N CYS A 26 -6.13 -4.83 0.93
CA CYS A 26 -4.77 -4.30 0.96
C CYS A 26 -3.77 -5.33 0.40
N LEU A 27 -3.84 -6.58 0.87
CA LEU A 27 -3.01 -7.68 0.39
C LEU A 27 -3.22 -7.96 -1.10
N ASP A 28 -4.46 -8.02 -1.58
CA ASP A 28 -4.77 -8.22 -3.00
C ASP A 28 -4.25 -7.06 -3.87
N MET A 29 -4.39 -5.82 -3.42
CA MET A 29 -3.84 -4.65 -4.12
C MET A 29 -2.31 -4.68 -4.20
N CYS A 30 -1.63 -4.99 -3.10
CA CYS A 30 -0.17 -5.13 -3.08
C CYS A 30 0.30 -6.27 -3.98
N LYS A 31 -0.40 -7.40 -3.98
CA LYS A 31 -0.10 -8.53 -4.85
C LYS A 31 -0.30 -8.19 -6.32
N LYS A 32 -1.36 -7.45 -6.66
CA LYS A 32 -1.65 -7.03 -8.04
C LYS A 32 -0.72 -5.94 -8.57
N GLN A 33 -0.36 -4.95 -7.75
CA GLN A 33 0.45 -3.82 -8.18
C GLN A 33 1.96 -4.07 -8.04
N HIS A 34 2.38 -4.76 -6.99
CA HIS A 34 3.79 -4.93 -6.63
C HIS A 34 4.23 -6.40 -6.58
N GLY A 35 3.31 -7.36 -6.67
CA GLY A 35 3.64 -8.79 -6.55
C GLY A 35 4.10 -9.18 -5.13
N THR A 36 3.77 -8.38 -4.13
CA THR A 36 4.19 -8.54 -2.72
C THR A 36 2.99 -8.65 -1.78
N LEU A 37 3.24 -9.08 -0.55
CA LEU A 37 2.23 -9.05 0.52
C LEU A 37 2.14 -7.64 1.10
N GLY A 38 0.97 -7.30 1.63
CA GLY A 38 0.75 -6.02 2.30
C GLY A 38 -0.13 -6.15 3.52
N SER A 39 0.00 -5.18 4.41
CA SER A 39 -0.70 -5.07 5.67
C SER A 39 -1.28 -3.67 5.82
N CYS A 40 -2.39 -3.57 6.53
CA CYS A 40 -2.96 -2.27 6.86
C CYS A 40 -1.97 -1.44 7.65
N SER A 41 -1.80 -0.18 7.24
CA SER A 41 -1.03 0.80 8.00
C SER A 41 -1.79 1.16 9.29
N GLU A 42 -1.06 1.50 10.34
CA GLU A 42 -1.66 2.13 11.53
C GLU A 42 -2.33 3.47 11.17
N GLU A 43 -1.81 4.16 10.14
CA GLU A 43 -2.47 5.32 9.56
C GLU A 43 -3.76 4.92 8.83
N LYS A 44 -4.89 5.48 9.29
CA LYS A 44 -6.21 5.27 8.69
C LYS A 44 -6.19 5.61 7.19
N GLY A 45 -6.72 4.70 6.39
CA GLY A 45 -6.85 4.90 4.95
C GLY A 45 -5.57 4.62 4.15
N PHE A 46 -4.57 3.96 4.73
CA PHE A 46 -3.37 3.52 4.01
C PHE A 46 -3.08 2.02 4.17
N CYS A 47 -2.54 1.45 3.10
CA CYS A 47 -2.12 0.06 3.00
C CYS A 47 -0.61 0.05 2.75
N ASN A 48 0.17 -0.62 3.60
CA ASN A 48 1.61 -0.79 3.44
C ASN A 48 1.90 -2.14 2.77
N CYS A 49 2.42 -2.12 1.54
CA CYS A 49 2.98 -3.30 0.89
C CYS A 49 4.43 -3.48 1.32
N ALA A 50 4.74 -4.69 1.78
CA ALA A 50 6.12 -5.11 1.94
C ALA A 50 6.82 -5.10 0.58
N CYS A 51 8.14 -5.02 0.61
CA CYS A 51 8.95 -5.26 -0.58
C CYS A 51 9.54 -6.65 -0.57
N LYS A 52 9.83 -7.15 -1.77
CA LYS A 52 10.54 -8.41 -1.96
C LYS A 52 12.00 -8.28 -1.57
#